data_AF-A0A836GE56-F1
#
_entry.id   AF-A0A836GE56-F1
#
_cell.length_a   1.000
_cell.length_b   1.000
_cell.length_c   1.000
_cell.angle_alpha   90.00
_cell.angle_beta   90.00
_cell.angle_gamma   90.00
#
_symmetry.space_group_name_H-M   'P 1'
#
loop_
_entity.id
_entity.type
_entity.pdbx_description
1 polymer ?
#
loop_
_entity_poly.entity_id
_entity_poly.type
_entity_poly.pdbx_seq_one_letter_code
_entity_poly.pdbx_strand_id
1 'polypeptide(L)'
;MGRKKRVSDVETAPELSFVQGGALNMIILKGAEGIQQVAVDTAAFLEDKRVVRSAHMDAVTFSQNVIFKVTLDFVEAMACIPETAVRETTDWMLLSCAGAHAYYSTVDQRLVLQQCKTSLQSSIPELEFPISVVLRFDSDQWVVERVVR
;
A
#
# COMPACT_ATOMS: atom_id res chain seq x y z
N MET A 1 -8.98 -20.23 -26.67
CA MET A 1 -9.59 -19.04 -26.05
C MET A 1 -9.17 -19.00 -24.59
N GLY A 2 -8.15 -18.21 -24.27
CA GLY A 2 -7.54 -18.20 -22.95
C GLY A 2 -7.36 -16.78 -22.44
N ARG A 3 -7.82 -16.51 -21.22
CA ARG A 3 -6.98 -16.24 -20.04
C ARG A 3 -7.87 -15.91 -18.84
N LYS A 4 -7.86 -16.86 -17.89
CA LYS A 4 -7.85 -16.74 -16.43
C LYS A 4 -8.62 -15.56 -15.79
N LYS A 5 -9.63 -15.94 -14.99
CA LYS A 5 -10.12 -15.20 -13.82
C LYS A 5 -9.01 -14.40 -13.13
N ARG A 6 -9.19 -13.09 -13.00
CA ARG A 6 -8.73 -12.33 -11.83
C ARG A 6 -9.82 -11.32 -11.49
N VAL A 7 -10.89 -11.82 -10.88
CA VAL A 7 -11.56 -11.01 -9.86
C VAL A 7 -10.63 -11.17 -8.66
N SER A 8 -9.75 -10.19 -8.43
CA SER A 8 -9.09 -10.08 -7.14
C SER A 8 -10.17 -9.62 -6.17
N ASP A 9 -10.79 -10.56 -5.45
CA ASP A 9 -11.69 -10.22 -4.35
C ASP A 9 -10.82 -9.64 -3.23
N VAL A 10 -10.49 -8.36 -3.35
CA VAL A 10 -9.88 -7.60 -2.25
C VAL A 10 -10.87 -7.63 -1.12
N GLU A 11 -10.44 -8.15 0.03
CA GLU A 11 -11.29 -8.15 1.21
C GLU A 11 -11.36 -6.72 1.77
N THR A 12 -12.55 -6.14 1.78
CA THR A 12 -12.77 -4.75 2.19
C THR A 12 -13.76 -4.69 3.34
N ALA A 13 -13.57 -3.70 4.21
CA ALA A 13 -14.66 -3.27 5.09
C ALA A 13 -15.82 -2.69 4.24
N PRO A 14 -17.08 -2.74 4.70
CA PRO A 14 -18.23 -2.27 3.92
C PRO A 14 -18.10 -0.84 3.38
N GLU A 15 -17.49 0.06 4.16
CA GLU A 15 -17.25 1.44 3.78
C GLU A 15 -16.13 1.63 2.74
N LEU A 16 -15.37 0.57 2.44
CA LEU A 16 -14.30 0.55 1.44
C LEU A 16 -14.60 -0.42 0.29
N SER A 17 -15.87 -0.84 0.13
CA SER A 17 -16.27 -1.83 -0.88
C SER A 17 -16.06 -1.38 -2.33
N PHE A 18 -15.79 -0.09 -2.54
CA PHE A 18 -15.44 0.47 -3.85
C PHE A 18 -14.00 0.13 -4.27
N VAL A 19 -13.15 -0.40 -3.39
CA VAL A 19 -11.78 -0.83 -3.74
C VAL A 19 -11.81 -2.20 -4.40
N GLN A 20 -11.33 -2.30 -5.64
CA GLN A 20 -11.28 -3.57 -6.39
C GLN A 20 -9.89 -4.19 -6.48
N GLY A 21 -8.85 -3.42 -6.15
CA GLY A 21 -7.48 -3.81 -6.41
C GLY A 21 -6.48 -2.81 -5.89
N GLY A 22 -5.22 -3.10 -6.19
CA GLY A 22 -4.11 -2.23 -5.88
C GLY A 22 -2.80 -2.98 -5.81
N ALA A 23 -1.73 -2.21 -5.68
CA ALA A 23 -0.38 -2.76 -5.58
C ALA A 23 0.58 -1.82 -4.85
N LEU A 24 1.64 -2.41 -4.30
CA LEU A 24 2.79 -1.63 -3.87
C LEU A 24 3.49 -1.07 -5.11
N ASN A 25 3.45 0.24 -5.25
CA ASN A 25 4.00 0.95 -6.40
C ASN A 25 5.48 1.29 -6.17
N MET A 26 5.84 1.69 -4.95
CA MET A 26 7.20 2.15 -4.64
C MET A 26 7.54 1.99 -3.17
N ILE A 27 8.79 1.67 -2.88
CA ILE A 27 9.39 1.81 -1.55
C ILE A 27 10.42 2.93 -1.63
N ILE A 28 10.30 3.91 -0.73
CA ILE A 28 11.19 5.06 -0.63
C ILE A 28 11.98 4.96 0.66
N LEU A 29 13.29 5.09 0.58
CA LEU A 29 14.19 5.29 1.71
C LEU A 29 14.64 6.76 1.76
N LYS A 30 14.35 7.45 2.86
CA LYS A 30 14.84 8.81 3.12
C LYS A 30 16.18 8.75 3.85
N GLY A 31 17.26 9.17 3.21
CA GLY A 31 18.59 9.25 3.80
C GLY A 31 19.13 10.68 3.87
N ALA A 32 20.31 10.83 4.47
CA ALA A 32 21.03 12.11 4.50
C ALA A 32 21.39 12.60 3.08
N GLU A 33 21.66 11.67 2.16
CA GLU A 33 21.95 11.96 0.75
C GLU A 33 20.70 12.11 -0.13
N GLY A 34 19.51 12.12 0.47
CA GLY A 34 18.24 12.32 -0.23
C GLY A 34 17.36 11.08 -0.31
N ILE A 35 16.54 11.02 -1.36
CA ILE A 35 15.51 9.99 -1.56
C ILE A 35 16.10 8.88 -2.44
N GLN A 36 16.08 7.65 -1.92
CA GLN A 36 16.46 6.45 -2.67
C GLN A 36 15.23 5.57 -2.90
N GLN A 37 15.12 4.98 -4.09
CA GLN A 37 14.07 4.00 -4.39
C GLN A 37 14.60 2.59 -4.13
N VAL A 38 13.73 1.75 -3.57
CA VAL A 38 13.99 0.33 -3.34
C VAL A 38 13.10 -0.48 -4.26
N ALA A 39 13.66 -1.54 -4.85
CA ALA A 39 12.95 -2.42 -5.77
C ALA A 39 11.75 -3.08 -5.07
N VAL A 40 10.60 -3.11 -5.77
CA VAL A 40 9.33 -3.65 -5.26
C VAL A 40 8.86 -4.90 -5.99
N ASP A 41 9.50 -5.26 -7.09
CA ASP A 41 9.27 -6.46 -7.88
C ASP A 41 9.80 -7.74 -7.22
N THR A 42 10.47 -7.60 -6.07
CA THR A 42 11.01 -8.70 -5.29
C THR A 42 10.73 -8.51 -3.81
N ALA A 43 10.94 -9.58 -3.04
CA ALA A 43 10.92 -9.55 -1.58
C ALA A 43 12.29 -9.18 -0.96
N ALA A 44 13.29 -8.80 -1.77
CA ALA A 44 14.67 -8.59 -1.31
C ALA A 44 14.81 -7.45 -0.28
N PHE A 45 13.89 -6.47 -0.28
CA PHE A 45 13.88 -5.40 0.72
C PHE A 45 13.63 -5.90 2.15
N LEU A 46 13.11 -7.12 2.33
CA LEU A 46 12.94 -7.75 3.64
C LEU A 46 14.28 -8.15 4.29
N GLU A 47 15.38 -8.10 3.53
CA GLU A 47 16.74 -8.40 3.99
C GLU A 47 17.67 -7.17 3.94
N ASP A 48 17.22 -6.06 3.33
CA ASP A 48 18.01 -4.84 3.24
C ASP A 48 18.08 -4.14 4.60
N LYS A 49 19.27 -4.13 5.21
CA LYS A 49 19.55 -3.51 6.51
C LYS A 49 19.26 -2.01 6.58
N ARG A 50 19.13 -1.32 5.45
CA ARG A 50 18.73 0.09 5.39
C ARG A 50 17.22 0.25 5.54
N VAL A 51 16.46 -0.76 5.08
CA VAL A 51 15.00 -0.78 5.07
C VAL A 51 14.45 -1.44 6.34
N VAL A 52 15.10 -2.51 6.79
CA VAL A 52 14.72 -3.31 7.96
C VAL A 52 15.27 -2.69 9.23
N ARG A 53 14.39 -2.49 10.22
CA ARG A 53 14.75 -2.07 11.57
C ARG A 53 15.07 -3.26 12.46
N SER A 54 14.22 -4.27 12.46
CA SER A 54 14.41 -5.51 13.20
C SER A 54 13.77 -6.68 12.46
N ALA A 55 14.33 -7.88 12.65
CA ALA A 55 13.75 -9.12 12.19
C ALA A 55 13.65 -10.08 13.38
N HIS A 56 12.44 -10.53 13.67
CA HIS A 56 12.11 -11.55 14.65
C HIS A 56 11.61 -12.81 13.92
N MET A 57 11.35 -13.88 14.65
CA MET A 57 10.94 -15.17 14.06
C MET A 57 9.61 -15.05 13.31
N ASP A 58 8.70 -14.20 13.80
CA ASP A 58 7.33 -14.01 13.33
C ASP A 58 7.13 -12.75 12.49
N ALA A 59 8.01 -11.74 12.62
CA ALA A 59 7.83 -10.47 11.95
C ALA A 59 9.15 -9.76 11.57
N VAL A 60 9.13 -9.07 10.43
CA VAL A 60 10.15 -8.09 10.02
C VAL A 60 9.54 -6.70 10.13
N THR A 61 10.19 -5.79 10.85
CA THR A 61 9.75 -4.40 11.01
C THR A 61 10.66 -3.45 10.23
N PHE A 62 10.13 -2.29 9.84
CA PHE A 62 10.83 -1.36 8.95
C PHE A 62 11.31 -0.10 9.66
N SER A 63 12.36 0.50 9.10
CA SER A 63 12.94 1.74 9.58
C SER A 63 11.98 2.92 9.40
N GLN A 64 12.05 3.90 10.29
CA GLN A 64 11.14 5.06 10.29
C GLN A 64 11.27 5.95 9.05
N ASN A 65 12.43 5.91 8.41
CA ASN A 65 12.74 6.66 7.19
C ASN A 65 12.29 5.95 5.91
N VAL A 66 11.68 4.77 6.02
CA VAL A 66 11.07 4.05 4.91
C VAL A 66 9.63 4.52 4.71
N ILE A 67 9.22 4.67 3.47
CA ILE A 67 7.83 4.96 3.08
C ILE A 67 7.40 3.99 2.00
N PHE A 68 6.31 3.28 2.25
CA PHE A 68 5.62 2.44 1.28
C PHE A 68 4.58 3.28 0.55
N LYS A 69 4.58 3.21 -0.78
CA LYS A 69 3.61 3.86 -1.65
C LYS A 69 2.75 2.80 -2.32
N VAL A 70 1.46 2.80 -1.99
CA VAL A 70 0.51 1.81 -2.50
C VAL A 70 -0.55 2.50 -3.33
N THR A 71 -0.81 2.00 -4.52
CA THR A 71 -1.95 2.43 -5.32
C THR A 71 -3.15 1.54 -4.96
N LEU A 72 -4.30 2.15 -4.71
CA LEU A 72 -5.60 1.47 -4.68
C LEU A 72 -6.34 1.79 -5.98
N ASP A 73 -6.97 0.76 -6.55
CA ASP A 73 -7.80 0.87 -7.74
C ASP A 73 -9.27 0.73 -7.34
N PHE A 74 -10.14 1.58 -7.91
CA PHE A 74 -11.55 1.65 -7.56
C PHE A 74 -12.42 1.01 -8.65
N VAL A 75 -13.55 0.42 -8.25
CA VAL A 75 -14.54 -0.18 -9.16
C VAL A 75 -15.06 0.85 -10.17
N GLU A 76 -15.25 2.10 -9.70
CA GLU A 76 -15.70 3.22 -10.51
C GLU A 76 -15.01 4.52 -10.08
N ALA A 77 -15.12 5.57 -10.91
CA ALA A 77 -14.57 6.87 -10.58
C ALA A 77 -15.34 7.50 -9.40
N MET A 78 -14.63 7.78 -8.32
CA MET A 78 -15.16 8.33 -7.08
C MET A 78 -15.01 9.85 -7.04
N ALA A 79 -15.97 10.55 -6.42
CA ALA A 79 -15.89 11.99 -6.24
C ALA A 79 -14.80 12.38 -5.24
N CYS A 80 -13.98 13.36 -5.62
CA CYS A 80 -12.96 13.92 -4.74
C CYS A 80 -13.54 15.06 -3.88
N ILE A 81 -12.90 15.32 -2.73
CA ILE A 81 -13.23 16.41 -1.80
C ILE A 81 -12.90 17.77 -2.47
N PRO A 82 -13.91 18.61 -2.79
CA PRO A 82 -13.74 19.79 -3.64
C PRO A 82 -12.67 20.79 -3.15
N GLU A 83 -12.53 20.96 -1.84
CA GLU A 83 -11.64 21.96 -1.23
C GLU A 83 -10.15 21.61 -1.39
N THR A 84 -9.86 20.33 -1.63
CA THR A 84 -8.48 19.81 -1.66
C THR A 84 -8.13 19.12 -2.97
N ALA A 85 -9.09 19.06 -3.91
CA ALA A 85 -8.95 18.23 -5.09
C ALA A 85 -8.51 19.00 -6.34
N VAL A 86 -7.50 18.47 -7.00
CA VAL A 86 -7.06 18.89 -8.34
C VAL A 86 -8.01 18.40 -9.43
N ARG A 87 -8.87 17.41 -9.13
CA ARG A 87 -9.83 16.79 -10.04
C ARG A 87 -11.16 16.57 -9.33
N GLU A 88 -12.26 16.60 -10.08
CA GLU A 88 -13.59 16.34 -9.52
C GLU A 88 -13.80 14.86 -9.16
N THR A 89 -13.18 13.94 -9.91
CA THR A 89 -13.28 12.49 -9.66
C THR A 89 -11.95 11.77 -9.91
N THR A 90 -11.80 10.56 -9.35
CA THR A 90 -10.66 9.66 -9.57
C THR A 90 -11.05 8.19 -9.43
N ASP A 91 -10.48 7.32 -10.25
CA ASP A 91 -10.66 5.86 -10.24
C ASP A 91 -9.51 5.11 -9.54
N TRP A 92 -8.53 5.85 -9.02
CA TRP A 92 -7.44 5.31 -8.22
C TRP A 92 -6.97 6.30 -7.16
N MET A 93 -6.20 5.81 -6.18
CA MET A 93 -5.60 6.61 -5.13
C MET A 93 -4.22 6.12 -4.73
N LEU A 94 -3.26 7.05 -4.59
CA LEU A 94 -1.94 6.74 -4.04
C LEU A 94 -1.91 6.99 -2.53
N LEU A 95 -1.61 5.95 -1.76
CA LEU A 95 -1.42 6.00 -0.32
C LEU A 95 0.06 6.06 0.06
N SER A 96 0.34 6.71 1.18
CA SER A 96 1.63 6.78 1.84
C SER A 96 1.53 6.09 3.19
N CYS A 97 2.33 5.06 3.41
CA CYS A 97 2.41 4.34 4.68
C CYS A 97 3.84 4.43 5.23
N ALA A 98 4.00 4.91 6.45
CA ALA A 98 5.32 5.03 7.07
C ALA A 98 5.82 3.66 7.51
N GLY A 99 7.11 3.37 7.31
CA GLY A 99 7.73 2.11 7.72
C GLY A 99 7.62 1.84 9.22
N ALA A 100 7.54 2.90 10.03
CA ALA A 100 7.29 2.81 11.47
C ALA A 100 5.95 2.14 11.85
N HIS A 101 4.99 2.12 10.92
CA HIS A 101 3.65 1.52 11.08
C HIS A 101 3.47 0.33 10.12
N ALA A 102 4.56 -0.26 9.66
CA ALA A 102 4.53 -1.39 8.74
C ALA A 102 5.33 -2.56 9.32
N TYR A 103 4.89 -3.76 8.98
CA TYR A 103 5.63 -4.99 9.26
C TYR A 103 5.29 -6.05 8.22
N TYR A 104 6.19 -7.01 8.05
CA TYR A 104 5.94 -8.22 7.28
C TYR A 104 5.78 -9.40 8.24
N SER A 105 4.62 -10.06 8.22
CA SER A 105 4.38 -11.32 8.95
C SER A 105 5.07 -12.44 8.19
N THR A 106 6.06 -13.09 8.82
CA THR A 106 6.75 -14.24 8.21
C THR A 106 5.88 -15.50 8.23
N VAL A 107 4.97 -15.59 9.19
CA VAL A 107 4.02 -16.71 9.35
C VAL A 107 2.97 -16.66 8.23
N ASP A 108 2.35 -15.50 8.05
CA ASP A 108 1.31 -15.34 7.04
C ASP A 108 1.91 -15.03 5.67
N GLN A 109 3.15 -14.59 5.58
CA GLN A 109 3.77 -14.08 4.34
C GLN A 109 3.04 -12.86 3.78
N ARG A 110 2.56 -11.98 4.67
CA ARG A 110 1.83 -10.76 4.33
C ARG A 110 2.61 -9.52 4.75
N LEU A 111 2.65 -8.53 3.87
CA LEU A 111 3.12 -7.19 4.20
C LEU A 111 1.93 -6.38 4.69
N VAL A 112 1.98 -5.95 5.95
CA VAL A 112 0.93 -5.18 6.62
C VAL A 112 1.39 -3.74 6.76
N LEU A 113 0.63 -2.83 6.18
CA LEU A 113 0.87 -1.40 6.22
C LEU A 113 -0.26 -0.72 6.99
N GLN A 114 0.03 -0.14 8.15
CA GLN A 114 -0.96 0.53 8.97
C GLN A 114 -0.82 2.05 8.83
N GLN A 115 -1.89 2.77 9.19
CA GLN A 115 -1.90 4.24 9.20
C GLN A 115 -1.55 4.85 7.83
N CYS A 116 -1.97 4.20 6.74
CA CYS A 116 -1.80 4.66 5.38
C CYS A 116 -2.70 5.86 5.11
N LYS A 117 -2.13 6.94 4.56
CA LYS A 117 -2.84 8.20 4.25
C LYS A 117 -2.76 8.53 2.76
N THR A 118 -3.72 9.26 2.23
CA THR A 118 -3.65 9.76 0.85
C THR A 118 -2.41 10.62 0.62
N SER A 119 -1.72 10.40 -0.50
CA SER A 119 -0.48 11.09 -0.88
C SER A 119 -0.71 12.33 -1.74
N LEU A 120 -1.91 12.47 -2.31
CA LEU A 120 -2.23 13.47 -3.32
C LEU A 120 -3.29 14.45 -2.82
N GLN A 121 -3.31 15.63 -3.45
CA GLN A 121 -4.38 16.63 -3.35
C GLN A 121 -5.59 16.18 -4.17
N SER A 122 -6.07 14.99 -3.91
CA SER A 122 -7.29 14.39 -4.46
C SER A 122 -7.57 13.28 -3.47
N SER A 123 -8.56 13.48 -2.62
CA SER A 123 -8.95 12.52 -1.59
C SER A 123 -10.44 12.32 -1.68
N ILE A 124 -10.91 11.12 -1.34
CA ILE A 124 -12.34 10.81 -1.23
C ILE A 124 -12.70 10.78 0.25
N PRO A 125 -13.95 11.06 0.64
CA PRO A 125 -14.37 11.12 2.05
C PRO A 125 -14.02 9.85 2.83
N GLU A 126 -14.18 8.68 2.22
CA GLU A 126 -13.95 7.38 2.84
C GLU A 126 -12.47 7.12 3.19
N LEU A 127 -11.55 7.85 2.54
CA LEU A 127 -10.09 7.76 2.73
C LEU A 127 -9.48 8.98 3.45
N GLU A 128 -10.31 9.87 4.01
CA GLU A 128 -9.83 10.99 4.83
C GLU A 128 -9.09 10.50 6.07
N PHE A 129 -9.58 9.41 6.67
CA PHE A 129 -8.96 8.77 7.81
C PHE A 129 -7.94 7.71 7.38
N PRO A 130 -6.88 7.50 8.17
CA PRO A 130 -5.89 6.48 7.86
C PRO A 130 -6.51 5.09 7.83
N ILE A 131 -6.06 4.27 6.90
CA ILE A 131 -6.48 2.87 6.74
C ILE A 131 -5.29 1.93 6.86
N SER A 132 -5.58 0.64 7.01
CA SER A 132 -4.60 -0.44 6.95
C SER A 132 -4.74 -1.22 5.64
N VAL A 133 -3.62 -1.51 5.01
CA VAL A 133 -3.54 -2.28 3.76
C VAL A 133 -2.69 -3.51 3.99
N VAL A 134 -3.20 -4.67 3.60
CA VAL A 134 -2.48 -5.94 3.61
C VAL A 134 -2.16 -6.33 2.18
N LEU A 135 -0.90 -6.60 1.92
CA LEU A 135 -0.37 -6.98 0.62
C LEU A 135 0.14 -8.43 0.66
N ARG A 136 -0.10 -9.14 -0.43
CA ARG A 136 0.45 -10.47 -0.72
C ARG A 136 1.41 -10.37 -1.90
N PHE A 137 2.51 -11.11 -1.87
CA PHE A 137 3.37 -11.25 -3.03
C PHE A 137 2.79 -12.29 -4.01
N ASP A 138 2.53 -11.88 -5.25
CA ASP A 138 1.99 -12.72 -6.33
C ASP A 138 2.75 -12.45 -7.62
N SER A 139 3.41 -13.49 -8.16
CA SER A 139 4.00 -13.47 -9.51
C SER A 139 4.82 -12.20 -9.79
N ASP A 140 5.74 -11.87 -8.87
CA ASP A 140 6.67 -10.72 -8.93
C ASP A 140 6.07 -9.36 -8.57
N GLN A 141 4.89 -9.33 -7.93
CA GLN A 141 4.25 -8.08 -7.52
C GLN A 141 3.60 -8.20 -6.14
N TRP A 142 3.74 -7.16 -5.31
CA TRP A 142 2.93 -7.03 -4.09
C TRP A 142 1.57 -6.46 -4.45
N VAL A 143 0.55 -7.30 -4.36
CA VAL A 143 -0.85 -6.97 -4.68
C VAL A 143 -1.66 -6.80 -3.40
N VAL A 144 -2.62 -5.88 -3.43
CA VAL A 144 -3.53 -5.65 -2.30
C VAL A 144 -4.43 -6.87 -2.14
N GLU A 145 -4.38 -7.47 -0.95
CA GLU A 145 -5.23 -8.60 -0.54
C GLU A 145 -6.41 -8.12 0.31
N ARG A 146 -6.17 -7.15 1.20
CA ARG A 146 -7.19 -6.63 2.13
C ARG A 146 -6.99 -5.14 2.41
N VAL A 147 -8.09 -4.41 2.56
CA VAL A 147 -8.12 -3.02 3.03
C VAL A 147 -9.14 -2.85 4.14
N VAL A 148 -8.70 -2.38 5.30
CA VAL A 148 -9.54 -2.19 6.49
C VAL A 148 -9.23 -0.86 7.16
N ARG A 149 -10.14 -0.38 8.00
CA ARG A 149 -9.91 0.80 8.83
C ARG A 149 -9.25 0.42 10.16
#